data_AF-A0A3C0YUH2-F1
#
_entry.id   AF-A0A3C0YUH2-F1
#
_cell.length_a   1.000
_cell.length_b   1.000
_cell.length_c   1.000
_cell.angle_alpha   90.00
_cell.angle_beta   90.00
_cell.angle_gamma   90.00
#
_symmetry.space_group_name_H-M   'P 1'
#
loop_
_entity.id
_entity.type
_entity.pdbx_description
1 polymer ?
#
loop_
_entity_poly.entity_id
_entity_poly.type
_entity_poly.pdbx_seq_one_letter_code
_entity_poly.pdbx_strand_id
1 'polypeptide(L)'
;IPVWYCDDCDATIVEMENPRQCPTCGATSLRRDEDVLDTWFSSALWPFSTLGWPDEVPELKRYYPGDVLVTGFDIIFFWVARMMMMGLHFMDEVPF
;
A
#
# COMPACT_ATOMS: atom_id res chain seq x y z
N ILE A 1 -2.71 1.72 -11.00
CA ILE A 1 -2.02 0.92 -9.95
C ILE A 1 -0.65 0.42 -10.45
N PRO A 2 0.25 -0.18 -9.63
CA PRO A 2 1.49 -0.80 -10.11
C PRO A 2 1.22 -2.15 -10.78
N VAL A 3 0.33 -2.14 -11.78
CA VAL A 3 -0.11 -3.31 -12.55
C VAL A 3 -0.03 -2.96 -14.04
N TRP A 4 0.43 -3.90 -14.84
CA TRP A 4 0.50 -3.84 -16.30
C TRP A 4 -0.11 -5.10 -16.89
N TYR A 5 -0.65 -4.98 -18.08
CA TYR A 5 -1.19 -6.07 -18.87
C TYR A 5 -0.35 -6.20 -20.15
N CYS A 6 -0.03 -7.43 -20.54
CA CYS A 6 0.60 -7.69 -21.82
C CYS A 6 -0.45 -7.85 -22.91
N ASP A 7 -0.37 -7.06 -23.98
CA ASP A 7 -1.38 -7.13 -25.06
C ASP A 7 -1.24 -8.40 -25.92
N ASP A 8 -0.07 -9.06 -25.89
CA ASP A 8 0.21 -10.24 -26.72
C ASP A 8 -0.21 -11.57 -26.07
N CYS A 9 -0.15 -11.67 -24.74
CA CYS A 9 -0.44 -12.92 -24.01
C CYS A 9 -1.42 -12.77 -22.83
N ASP A 10 -1.96 -11.57 -22.62
CA ASP A 10 -2.92 -11.22 -21.57
C ASP A 10 -2.41 -11.43 -20.13
N ALA A 11 -1.09 -11.59 -19.96
CA ALA A 11 -0.48 -11.73 -18.64
C ALA A 11 -0.65 -10.45 -17.81
N THR A 12 -1.08 -10.62 -16.55
CA THR A 12 -1.05 -9.56 -15.53
C THR A 12 0.34 -9.51 -14.90
N ILE A 13 0.93 -8.32 -14.84
CA ILE A 13 2.29 -8.06 -14.36
C ILE A 13 2.18 -7.06 -13.21
N VAL A 14 2.75 -7.37 -12.05
CA VAL A 14 2.72 -6.51 -10.86
C VAL A 14 4.16 -6.22 -10.44
N GLU A 15 4.58 -4.96 -10.55
CA GLU A 15 5.98 -4.55 -10.40
C GLU A 15 6.07 -3.15 -9.76
N MET A 16 7.10 -2.89 -8.95
CA MET A 16 7.31 -1.55 -8.39
C MET A 16 7.87 -0.58 -9.43
N GLU A 17 8.73 -1.09 -10.33
CA GLU A 17 9.30 -0.34 -11.44
C GLU A 17 8.55 -0.64 -12.73
N ASN A 18 8.59 0.31 -13.69
CA ASN A 18 7.95 0.11 -14.99
C ASN A 18 8.62 -1.06 -15.73
N PRO A 19 7.91 -2.17 -15.99
CA PRO A 19 8.46 -3.30 -16.75
C PRO A 19 8.74 -2.88 -18.19
N ARG A 20 9.87 -3.32 -18.73
CA ARG A 20 10.24 -3.07 -20.14
C ARG A 20 9.71 -4.17 -21.08
N GLN A 21 9.46 -5.35 -20.55
CA GLN A 21 9.07 -6.54 -21.30
C GLN A 21 8.16 -7.41 -20.43
N CYS A 22 7.27 -8.16 -21.07
CA CYS A 22 6.46 -9.17 -20.40
C CYS A 22 7.37 -10.28 -19.87
N PRO A 23 7.35 -10.59 -18.57
CA PRO A 23 8.17 -11.67 -18.00
C PRO A 23 7.75 -13.07 -18.49
N THR A 24 6.54 -13.20 -19.06
CA THR A 24 5.99 -14.49 -19.51
C THR A 24 6.33 -14.79 -20.97
N CYS A 25 6.19 -13.82 -21.88
CA CYS A 25 6.37 -14.04 -23.33
C CYS A 25 7.46 -13.18 -23.98
N GLY A 26 8.09 -12.25 -23.25
CA GLY A 26 9.14 -11.37 -23.77
C GLY A 26 8.65 -10.21 -24.66
N ALA A 27 7.34 -10.09 -24.87
CA ALA A 27 6.73 -8.99 -25.60
C ALA A 27 7.02 -7.62 -24.97
N THR A 28 7.07 -6.57 -25.78
CA THR A 28 7.21 -5.18 -25.31
C THR A 28 5.90 -4.40 -25.33
N SER A 29 4.81 -4.96 -25.90
CA SER A 29 3.49 -4.34 -25.85
C SER A 29 2.88 -4.53 -24.48
N LEU A 30 3.09 -3.52 -23.62
CA LEU A 30 2.61 -3.49 -22.25
C LEU A 30 1.73 -2.26 -22.06
N ARG A 31 0.54 -2.48 -21.49
CA ARG A 31 -0.39 -1.42 -21.11
C ARG A 31 -0.49 -1.35 -19.59
N ARG A 32 -0.27 -0.17 -19.01
CA ARG A 32 -0.46 0.04 -17.58
C ARG A 32 -1.94 0.05 -17.23
N ASP A 33 -2.30 -0.48 -16.08
CA ASP A 33 -3.64 -0.36 -15.52
C ASP A 33 -3.97 1.12 -15.24
N GLU A 34 -5.10 1.58 -15.79
CA GLU A 34 -5.59 2.95 -15.70
C GLU A 34 -6.31 3.23 -14.36
N ASP A 35 -6.64 2.19 -13.59
CA ASP A 35 -7.33 2.33 -12.31
C ASP A 35 -6.44 2.94 -11.22
N VAL A 36 -7.10 3.54 -10.24
CA VAL A 36 -6.50 4.12 -9.04
C VAL A 36 -6.88 3.34 -7.80
N LEU A 37 -6.05 3.44 -6.76
CA LEU A 37 -6.39 2.86 -5.45
C LEU A 37 -7.47 3.69 -4.77
N ASP A 38 -8.30 3.01 -3.99
CA ASP A 38 -9.20 3.62 -3.02
C ASP A 38 -8.41 4.57 -2.10
N THR A 39 -8.92 5.76 -1.83
CA THR A 39 -8.27 6.70 -0.90
C THR A 39 -8.12 6.10 0.50
N TRP A 40 -9.08 5.27 0.93
CA TRP A 40 -8.99 4.56 2.19
C TRP A 40 -7.87 3.51 2.22
N PHE A 41 -7.36 3.06 1.06
CA PHE A 41 -6.19 2.19 1.01
C PHE A 41 -4.94 2.93 1.49
N SER A 42 -4.66 4.11 0.95
CA SER A 42 -3.47 4.88 1.37
C SER A 42 -3.63 5.46 2.77
N SER A 43 -4.82 5.93 3.15
CA SER A 43 -5.07 6.43 4.51
C SER A 43 -4.92 5.35 5.58
N ALA A 44 -5.14 4.07 5.25
CA ALA A 44 -4.94 2.97 6.19
C ALA A 44 -3.47 2.75 6.58
N LEU A 45 -2.52 3.22 5.78
CA LEU A 45 -1.07 3.09 6.04
C LEU A 45 -0.53 4.23 6.92
N TRP A 46 -1.35 5.24 7.22
CA TRP A 46 -0.95 6.47 7.90
C TRP A 46 -0.11 6.30 9.18
N PRO A 47 -0.41 5.35 10.09
CA PRO A 47 0.29 5.25 11.38
C PRO A 47 1.80 5.01 11.29
N PHE A 48 2.27 4.44 10.18
CA PHE A 48 3.67 4.09 9.98
C PHE A 48 4.26 4.69 8.70
N SER A 49 3.46 4.91 7.64
CA SER A 49 3.95 5.52 6.40
C SER A 49 4.41 6.97 6.60
N THR A 50 3.83 7.68 7.58
CA THR A 50 4.25 9.04 7.94
C THR A 50 5.57 9.08 8.71
N LEU A 51 6.02 7.94 9.23
CA LEU A 51 7.25 7.78 10.00
C LEU A 51 8.40 7.20 9.17
N GLY A 52 8.25 7.10 7.85
CA GLY A 52 9.29 6.64 6.92
C GLY A 52 9.17 5.17 6.52
N TRP A 53 8.16 4.43 7.00
CA TRP A 53 7.87 3.10 6.46
C TRP A 53 7.62 3.17 4.94
N PRO A 54 8.13 2.24 4.12
CA PRO A 54 8.65 0.91 4.50
C PRO A 54 10.11 0.85 4.94
N ASP A 55 10.84 1.97 4.99
CA ASP A 55 12.22 1.97 5.43
C ASP A 55 12.33 1.89 6.97
N GLU A 56 13.33 1.16 7.48
CA GLU A 56 13.59 1.03 8.91
C GLU A 56 14.38 2.23 9.45
N VAL A 57 13.70 3.37 9.58
CA VAL A 57 14.31 4.61 10.09
C VAL A 57 14.11 4.80 11.61
N PRO A 58 15.00 5.53 12.31
CA PRO A 58 14.93 5.70 13.76
C PRO A 58 13.60 6.27 14.28
N GLU A 59 12.94 7.12 13.49
CA GLU A 59 11.67 7.74 13.78
C GLU A 59 10.54 6.71 13.91
N LEU A 60 10.46 5.76 12.97
CA LEU A 60 9.49 4.68 12.99
C LEU A 60 9.61 3.87 14.30
N LYS A 61 10.83 3.46 14.66
CA LYS A 61 11.07 2.71 15.90
C LYS A 61 10.77 3.51 17.17
N ARG A 62 10.89 4.84 17.12
CA ARG A 62 10.70 5.68 18.30
C ARG A 62 9.25 6.09 18.53
N TYR A 63 8.48 6.28 17.47
CA TYR A 63 7.15 6.88 17.52
C TYR A 63 6.01 5.93 17.15
N TYR A 64 6.33 4.70 16.73
CA TYR A 64 5.34 3.63 16.54
C TYR A 64 5.48 2.59 17.67
N PRO A 65 4.37 2.11 18.27
CA PRO A 65 2.98 2.54 18.02
C PRO A 65 2.66 3.91 18.63
N GLY A 66 1.60 4.56 18.14
CA GLY A 66 1.09 5.79 18.75
C GLY A 66 0.47 5.55 20.13
N ASP A 67 0.25 6.62 20.91
CA ASP A 67 -0.36 6.51 22.24
C ASP A 67 -1.89 6.64 22.25
N VAL A 68 -2.44 7.51 21.39
CA VAL A 68 -3.88 7.82 21.32
C VAL A 68 -4.25 8.29 19.91
N LEU A 69 -5.24 7.65 19.28
CA LEU A 69 -5.89 8.15 18.08
C LEU A 69 -7.18 8.92 18.43
N VAL A 70 -7.21 10.22 18.11
CA VAL A 70 -8.41 11.07 18.24
C VAL A 70 -9.10 11.18 16.89
N THR A 71 -10.37 10.77 16.81
CA THR A 71 -11.13 10.79 15.54
C THR A 71 -12.64 10.82 15.78
N GLY A 72 -13.40 11.08 14.71
CA GLY A 72 -14.87 11.01 14.69
C GLY A 72 -15.38 9.57 14.54
N PHE A 73 -16.56 9.29 15.11
CA PHE A 73 -17.14 7.94 15.07
C PHE A 73 -17.60 7.52 13.66
N ASP A 74 -17.85 8.50 12.79
CA ASP A 74 -18.34 8.36 11.41
C ASP A 74 -17.36 7.64 10.49
N ILE A 75 -16.06 7.64 10.83
CA ILE A 75 -15.00 6.98 10.03
C ILE A 75 -14.33 5.81 10.75
N ILE A 76 -14.91 5.28 11.84
CA ILE A 76 -14.35 4.13 12.56
C ILE A 76 -14.18 2.92 11.62
N PHE A 77 -15.18 2.59 10.80
CA PHE A 77 -15.08 1.43 9.91
C PHE A 77 -14.31 1.71 8.62
N PHE A 78 -14.43 2.93 8.06
CA PHE A 78 -13.75 3.27 6.83
C PHE A 78 -12.24 3.48 7.01
N TRP A 79 -11.83 4.00 8.17
CA TRP A 79 -10.43 4.37 8.42
C TRP A 79 -9.81 3.63 9.60
N VAL A 80 -10.35 3.76 10.81
CA VAL A 80 -9.72 3.24 12.05
C VAL A 80 -9.54 1.72 11.97
N ALA A 81 -10.58 1.01 11.56
CA ALA A 81 -10.53 -0.44 11.37
C ALA A 81 -9.49 -0.85 10.31
N ARG A 82 -9.34 -0.06 9.23
CA ARG A 82 -8.33 -0.33 8.20
C ARG A 82 -6.91 -0.07 8.68
N MET A 83 -6.69 0.99 9.47
CA MET A 83 -5.41 1.21 10.14
C MET A 83 -5.06 0.06 11.08
N MET A 84 -6.02 -0.45 11.85
CA MET A 84 -5.79 -1.63 12.68
C MET A 84 -5.41 -2.85 11.85
N MET A 85 -6.14 -3.14 10.77
CA MET A 85 -5.82 -4.27 9.88
C MET A 85 -4.41 -4.16 9.29
N MET A 86 -4.03 -2.97 8.80
CA MET A 86 -2.71 -2.77 8.18
C MET A 86 -1.58 -2.76 9.20
N GLY A 87 -1.77 -2.16 10.38
CA GLY A 87 -0.80 -2.21 11.47
C GLY A 87 -0.52 -3.63 11.92
N LEU A 88 -1.57 -4.41 12.17
CA LEU A 88 -1.45 -5.82 12.56
C LEU A 88 -0.83 -6.69 11.46
N HIS A 89 -0.96 -6.31 10.19
CA HIS A 89 -0.43 -7.09 9.07
C HIS A 89 1.04 -6.77 8.75
N PHE A 90 1.40 -5.48 8.72
CA PHE A 90 2.73 -5.03 8.28
C PHE A 90 3.70 -4.78 9.43
N MET A 91 3.18 -4.46 10.62
CA MET A 91 3.98 -4.10 11.79
C MET A 91 3.81 -5.11 12.94
N ASP A 92 2.90 -6.07 12.81
CA ASP A 92 2.54 -7.06 13.83
C ASP A 92 2.12 -6.46 15.19
N GLU A 93 1.67 -5.21 15.20
CA GLU A 93 1.31 -4.47 16.43
C GLU A 93 0.08 -3.57 16.22
N VAL A 94 -0.61 -3.21 17.32
CA VAL A 94 -1.74 -2.26 17.28
C VAL A 94 -1.19 -0.85 17.05
N PRO A 95 -1.68 -0.08 16.05
CA PRO A 95 -1.01 1.14 15.59
C PRO A 95 -1.10 2.37 16.52
N PHE A 96 -1.93 2.35 17.54
CA PHE A 96 -2.18 3.47 18.47
C PHE A 96 -2.87 2.99 19.76
#